data_AF-A0A349EI60-F1
#
_entry.id   AF-A0A349EI60-F1
#
_cell.length_a   1.000
_cell.length_b   1.000
_cell.length_c   1.000
_cell.angle_alpha   90.00
_cell.angle_beta   90.00
_cell.angle_gamma   90.00
#
_symmetry.space_group_name_H-M   'P 1'
#
loop_
_entity.id
_entity.type
_entity.pdbx_description
1 polymer ?
#
loop_
_entity_poly.entity_id
_entity_poly.type
_entity_poly.pdbx_seq_one_letter_code
_entity_poly.pdbx_strand_id
1 'polypeptide(L)' 'MANQNDLDMLDEYDFSGGVRGKYAKRYREGTNLVRLDDDVAAIFSSSEEVNMILRSLGKIIQHHEKIGPTSSAIIERS' A
#
# COMPACT_ATOMS: atom_id res chain seq x y z
N MET A 1 5.95 25.71 36.90
CA MET A 1 5.01 26.84 36.78
C MET A 1 4.04 26.52 35.65
N ALA A 2 2.73 26.51 35.91
CA ALA A 2 1.70 26.29 34.89
C ALA A 2 1.58 27.52 33.98
N ASN A 3 1.53 27.30 32.66
CA ASN A 3 1.50 28.34 31.63
C ASN A 3 0.07 28.88 31.51
N GLN A 4 -0.16 30.13 31.92
CA GLN A 4 -1.48 30.78 32.01
C GLN A 4 -2.02 31.31 30.67
N ASN A 5 -1.77 30.64 29.54
CA ASN A 5 -2.10 31.19 28.21
C ASN A 5 -3.11 30.39 27.39
N ASP A 6 -3.77 29.38 27.95
CA ASP A 6 -4.87 28.68 27.27
C ASP A 6 -5.96 28.32 28.29
N LEU A 7 -6.77 29.30 28.68
CA LEU A 7 -7.86 29.11 29.65
C LEU A 7 -8.98 28.19 29.14
N ASP A 8 -9.00 27.90 27.83
CA ASP A 8 -9.98 27.04 27.17
C ASP A 8 -9.46 25.63 26.85
N MET A 9 -8.18 25.33 27.14
CA MET A 9 -7.61 24.00 26.90
C MET A 9 -7.87 23.11 28.11
N LEU A 10 -8.65 22.04 27.90
CA LEU A 10 -8.90 21.06 28.96
C LEU A 10 -7.60 20.33 29.31
N ASP A 11 -7.41 20.02 30.59
CA ASP A 11 -6.19 19.40 31.13
C ASP A 11 -5.77 18.11 30.39
N GLU A 12 -6.74 17.39 29.81
CA GLU A 12 -6.52 16.18 29.02
C GLU A 12 -5.79 16.42 27.68
N TYR A 13 -5.70 17.67 27.23
CA TYR A 13 -5.06 18.06 25.97
C TYR A 13 -3.64 18.61 26.17
N ASP A 14 -3.00 18.37 27.32
CA ASP A 14 -1.56 18.66 27.47
C ASP A 14 -0.70 17.72 26.60
N PHE A 15 -0.37 18.18 25.41
CA PHE A 15 0.52 17.49 24.47
C PHE A 15 2.00 17.84 24.66
N SER A 16 2.40 18.54 25.74
CA SER A 16 3.80 18.93 25.97
C SER A 16 4.75 17.72 26.05
N GLY A 17 4.26 16.55 26.46
CA GLY A 17 4.98 15.27 26.44
C GLY A 17 4.89 14.48 25.12
N GLY A 18 4.31 15.06 24.07
CA GLY A 18 4.07 14.42 22.79
C GLY A 18 5.37 14.10 22.02
N VAL A 19 5.59 12.83 21.69
CA VAL A 19 6.73 12.40 20.86
C VAL A 19 6.30 12.28 19.40
N ARG A 20 6.86 13.14 18.53
CA ARG A 20 6.62 13.08 17.08
C ARG A 20 6.97 11.69 16.53
N GLY A 21 6.04 11.08 15.83
CA GLY A 21 6.26 9.79 15.17
C GLY A 21 6.33 8.57 16.09
N LYS A 22 5.87 8.67 17.36
CA LYS A 22 5.84 7.54 18.34
C LYS A 22 5.27 6.23 17.79
N TYR A 23 4.32 6.31 16.86
CA TYR A 23 3.67 5.17 16.20
C TYR A 23 3.98 5.08 14.70
N ALA A 24 4.73 6.04 14.13
CA ALA A 24 5.00 6.11 12.70
C ALA A 24 5.75 4.88 12.20
N LYS A 25 6.67 4.31 13.02
CA LYS A 25 7.39 3.09 12.66
C LYS A 25 6.45 1.87 12.55
N ARG A 26 5.53 1.69 13.49
CA ARG A 26 4.51 0.62 13.47
C ARG A 26 3.56 0.76 12.28
N TYR A 27 3.25 1.98 11.87
CA TYR A 27 2.43 2.24 10.69
C TYR A 27 3.17 1.92 9.38
N ARG A 28 4.48 2.16 9.32
CA ARG A 28 5.33 1.87 8.14
C ARG A 28 5.62 0.38 7.96
N GLU A 29 5.59 -0.41 9.02
CA GLU A 29 5.88 -1.86 8.96
C GLU A 29 4.74 -2.69 8.35
N GLY A 30 3.54 -2.12 8.17
CA GLY A 30 2.34 -2.93 7.88
C GLY A 30 1.59 -2.67 6.57
N THR A 31 1.71 -1.51 5.94
CA THR A 31 0.73 -1.16 4.90
C THR A 31 1.31 -0.30 3.77
N ASN A 32 1.32 -0.86 2.56
CA ASN A 32 1.41 -0.07 1.34
C ASN A 32 -0.01 0.35 0.95
N LEU A 33 -0.38 1.60 1.21
CA LEU A 33 -1.70 2.13 0.87
C LEU A 33 -1.69 2.59 -0.59
N VAL A 34 -2.45 1.89 -1.42
CA VAL A 34 -2.66 2.26 -2.82
C VAL A 34 -4.10 2.71 -2.99
N ARG A 35 -4.29 3.95 -3.45
CA ARG A 35 -5.62 4.45 -3.81
C ARG A 35 -5.96 3.94 -5.21
N LEU A 36 -7.18 3.43 -5.38
CA LEU A 36 -7.74 3.15 -6.70
C LEU A 36 -8.34 4.43 -7.27
N ASP A 37 -8.35 4.54 -8.60
CA ASP A 37 -9.13 5.57 -9.28
C ASP A 37 -10.63 5.26 -9.16
N ASP A 38 -11.47 6.30 -9.30
CA ASP A 38 -12.90 6.22 -8.99
C ASP A 38 -13.64 5.20 -9.87
N ASP A 39 -13.23 5.08 -11.13
CA ASP A 39 -13.77 4.12 -12.09
C ASP A 39 -13.42 2.67 -11.71
N VAL A 40 -12.19 2.44 -11.26
CA VAL A 40 -11.74 1.11 -10.79
C VAL A 40 -12.41 0.75 -9.47
N ALA A 41 -12.54 1.71 -8.55
CA ALA A 41 -13.23 1.52 -7.28
C ALA A 41 -14.74 1.26 -7.44
N ALA A 42 -15.37 1.77 -8.49
CA ALA A 42 -16.77 1.49 -8.79
C ALA A 42 -17.01 0.03 -9.25
N ILE A 43 -15.96 -0.64 -9.75
CA ILE A 43 -16.03 -2.02 -10.23
C ILE A 43 -15.84 -3.02 -9.08
N PHE A 44 -14.96 -2.71 -8.13
CA PHE A 44 -14.59 -3.64 -7.05
C PHE A 44 -15.20 -3.25 -5.72
N SER A 45 -15.91 -4.19 -5.09
CA SER A 45 -16.64 -3.91 -3.85
C SER A 45 -15.75 -3.96 -2.60
N SER A 46 -14.57 -4.58 -2.67
CA SER A 46 -13.65 -4.67 -1.53
C SER A 46 -12.17 -4.85 -1.91
N SER A 47 -11.29 -4.58 -0.96
CA SER A 47 -9.84 -4.82 -1.08
C SER A 47 -9.50 -6.30 -1.30
N GLU A 48 -10.29 -7.22 -0.77
CA GLU A 48 -10.07 -8.65 -0.90
C GLU A 48 -10.28 -9.11 -2.34
N GLU A 49 -11.32 -8.60 -3.00
CA GLU A 49 -11.65 -8.90 -4.40
C GLU A 49 -10.54 -8.42 -5.34
N VAL A 50 -10.09 -7.17 -5.17
CA VAL A 50 -8.97 -6.59 -5.93
C VAL A 50 -7.71 -7.45 -5.78
N ASN A 51 -7.35 -7.77 -4.53
CA ASN A 51 -6.14 -8.55 -4.25
C ASN A 51 -6.22 -9.97 -4.82
N MET A 52 -7.37 -10.62 -4.76
CA MET A 52 -7.57 -11.95 -5.34
C MET A 52 -7.36 -11.94 -6.86
N ILE A 53 -7.90 -10.95 -7.56
CA ILE A 53 -7.79 -10.82 -9.01
C ILE A 53 -6.35 -10.53 -9.41
N LEU A 54 -5.70 -9.55 -8.77
CA LEU A 54 -4.31 -9.21 -9.06
C LEU A 54 -3.35 -10.39 -8.80
N ARG A 55 -3.58 -11.19 -7.75
CA ARG A 55 -2.81 -12.43 -7.50
C ARG A 55 -3.03 -13.48 -8.59
N SER A 56 -4.27 -13.64 -9.05
CA SER A 56 -4.61 -14.60 -10.11
C SER A 56 -3.96 -14.19 -11.43
N LEU A 57 -4.03 -12.91 -11.78
CA LEU A 57 -3.36 -12.34 -12.94
C LEU A 57 -1.83 -12.50 -12.86
N GLY A 58 -1.24 -12.22 -11.69
CA GLY A 58 0.19 -12.41 -11.46
C GLY A 58 0.66 -13.84 -11.69
N LYS A 59 -0.13 -14.84 -11.28
CA LYS A 59 0.18 -16.26 -11.58
C LYS A 59 0.18 -16.55 -13.07
N ILE A 60 -0.79 -16.03 -13.82
CA ILE A 60 -0.88 -16.22 -15.28
C ILE A 60 0.36 -15.62 -15.97
N ILE A 61 0.71 -14.39 -15.61
CA ILE A 61 1.87 -13.70 -16.17
C ILE A 61 3.17 -14.46 -15.84
N GLN A 62 3.36 -14.89 -14.59
CA GLN A 62 4.53 -15.68 -14.19
C GLN A 62 4.62 -17.03 -14.93
N HIS A 63 3.48 -17.66 -15.22
CA HIS A 63 3.44 -18.89 -16.01
C HIS A 63 3.83 -18.63 -17.47
N HIS A 64 3.43 -17.49 -18.04
CA HIS A 64 3.80 -17.11 -19.42
C HIS A 64 5.29 -16.78 -19.55
N GLU A 65 5.91 -16.12 -18.57
CA GLU A 65 7.36 -15.86 -18.57
C GLU A 65 8.20 -17.13 -18.51
N LYS A 66 7.70 -18.19 -17.86
CA LYS A 66 8.37 -19.50 -17.85
C LYS A 66 8.22 -20.28 -19.17
N ILE A 67 7.33 -19.83 -20.08
CA ILE A 67 6.91 -20.58 -21.28
C ILE A 67 7.30 -19.86 -22.60
N GLY A 68 7.93 -18.68 -22.59
CA GLY A 68 8.34 -17.99 -23.83
C GLY A 68 9.78 -17.47 -23.87
N PRO A 69 10.47 -17.48 -25.04
CA PRO A 69 10.59 -18.56 -26.02
C PRO A 69 12.06 -19.04 -26.11
N THR A 70 12.29 -20.34 -26.01
CA THR A 70 13.55 -20.96 -26.52
C THR A 70 13.60 -20.94 -28.06
N SER A 71 12.57 -20.38 -28.73
CA SER A 71 12.42 -20.40 -30.20
C SER A 71 12.82 -19.09 -30.91
N SER A 72 13.76 -18.32 -30.38
CA SER A 72 14.38 -17.20 -31.14
C SER A 72 15.86 -17.42 -31.46
N ALA A 73 16.48 -18.51 -30.99
CA ALA A 73 17.90 -18.77 -31.22
C ALA A 73 18.23 -19.68 -32.43
N ILE A 74 17.24 -20.14 -33.22
CA ILE A 74 17.47 -21.10 -34.33
C ILE A 74 17.32 -20.47 -35.73
N ILE A 75 16.72 -19.29 -35.90
CA ILE A 75 16.43 -18.73 -37.24
C ILE A 75 17.49 -17.71 -37.72
N GLU A 76 18.72 -17.73 -37.18
CA GLU A 76 19.81 -16.85 -37.67
C GLU A 76 21.07 -17.63 -38.10
N ARG A 77 20.89 -18.85 -38.62
CA ARG A 77 21.96 -19.57 -39.34
C ARG A 77 21.38 -20.35 -40.51
N SER A 78 21.09 -19.67 -41.62
CA SER A 78 21.08 -20.25 -42.98
C SER A 78 21.22 -19.14 -43.99
#